data_AF-A0A3C1RU74-F1
#
_entry.id   AF-A0A3C1RU74-F1
#
_cell.length_a   1.000
_cell.length_b   1.000
_cell.length_c   1.000
_cell.angle_alpha   90.00
_cell.angle_beta   90.00
_cell.angle_gamma   90.00
#
_symmetry.space_group_name_H-M   'P 1'
#
loop_
_entity.id
_entity.type
_entity.pdbx_description
1 polymer ?
#
loop_
_entity_poly.entity_id
_entity_poly.type
_entity_poly.pdbx_seq_one_letter_code
_entity_poly.pdbx_strand_id
1 'polypeptide(L)' 'MISLSSVKTGKKGIVSGLRTIDPSLINKLMALGIMPGIEIQLEQKFPSYIIKIGRTRATLDQETARQIYIQ' A
#
# COMPACT_ATOMS: atom_id res chain seq x y z
N MET A 1 -4.04 1.96 13.03
CA MET A 1 -4.24 1.92 11.57
C MET A 1 -3.84 3.26 11.00
N ILE A 2 -2.80 3.31 10.17
CA ILE A 2 -2.27 4.53 9.55
C ILE A 2 -2.37 4.37 8.04
N SER A 3 -2.89 5.39 7.36
CA SER A 3 -2.92 5.40 5.90
C SER A 3 -1.50 5.47 5.34
N LEU A 4 -1.20 4.65 4.32
CA LEU A 4 0.11 4.57 3.71
C LEU A 4 0.61 5.93 3.21
N SER A 5 -0.29 6.83 2.77
CA SER A 5 0.07 8.19 2.34
C SER A 5 0.65 9.08 3.45
N SER A 6 0.36 8.77 4.72
CA SER A 6 0.83 9.50 5.91
C SER A 6 2.05 8.86 6.56
N VAL A 7 2.45 7.67 6.09
CA VAL A 7 3.59 6.93 6.60
C VAL A 7 4.90 7.56 6.11
N LYS A 8 5.94 7.56 6.95
CA LYS A 8 7.28 7.99 6.55
C LYS A 8 7.93 6.95 5.64
N THR A 9 8.67 7.42 4.63
CA THR A 9 9.51 6.55 3.81
C THR A 9 10.49 5.77 4.68
N GLY A 10 10.78 4.52 4.29
CA GLY A 10 11.55 3.55 5.06
C GLY A 10 10.74 2.74 6.08
N LYS A 11 9.52 3.16 6.44
CA LYS A 11 8.72 2.45 7.45
C LYS A 11 8.10 1.17 6.89
N LYS A 12 8.19 0.10 7.68
CA LYS A 12 7.51 -1.17 7.46
C LYS A 12 6.21 -1.22 8.26
N GLY A 13 5.23 -1.94 7.75
CA GLY A 13 4.00 -2.24 8.48
C GLY A 13 3.20 -3.34 7.78
N ILE A 14 2.24 -3.89 8.50
CA ILE A 14 1.40 -4.96 7.97
C ILE A 14 0.14 -4.31 7.39
N VAL A 15 -0.25 -4.70 6.17
CA VAL A 15 -1.51 -4.25 5.58
C VAL A 15 -2.65 -4.72 6.47
N SER A 16 -3.33 -3.78 7.10
CA SER A 16 -4.46 -4.08 7.99
C SER A 16 -5.77 -4.14 7.21
N GLY A 17 -5.86 -3.45 6.07
CA GLY A 17 -7.05 -3.42 5.24
C GLY A 17 -7.02 -2.37 4.15
N LEU A 18 -7.98 -2.48 3.24
CA LEU A 18 -8.21 -1.53 2.15
C LEU A 18 -9.55 -0.83 2.42
N ARG A 19 -9.55 0.50 2.53
CA ARG A 19 -10.77 1.27 2.84
C ARG A 19 -11.37 1.88 1.57
N THR A 20 -11.61 1.05 0.55
CA THR A 20 -12.20 1.48 -0.73
C THR A 20 -13.54 0.78 -0.98
N ILE A 21 -14.48 1.48 -1.61
CA ILE A 21 -15.76 0.92 -2.10
C ILE A 21 -15.65 0.42 -3.54
N ASP A 22 -14.51 0.68 -4.21
CA ASP A 22 -14.31 0.36 -5.61
C ASP A 22 -13.76 -1.07 -5.77
N PRO A 23 -14.54 -2.02 -6.31
CA PRO A 23 -14.11 -3.42 -6.45
C PRO A 23 -13.02 -3.60 -7.51
N SER A 24 -12.90 -2.68 -8.49
CA SER A 24 -11.82 -2.72 -9.48
C SER A 24 -10.49 -2.36 -8.83
N LEU A 25 -10.47 -1.37 -7.93
CA LEU A 25 -9.27 -1.04 -7.16
C LEU A 25 -8.85 -2.19 -6.24
N ILE A 26 -9.80 -2.87 -5.59
CA ILE A 26 -9.52 -4.05 -4.77
C ILE A 26 -8.86 -5.15 -5.61
N ASN A 27 -9.44 -5.48 -6.77
CA ASN A 27 -8.84 -6.47 -7.68
C ASN A 27 -7.44 -6.07 -8.15
N LYS A 28 -7.23 -4.79 -8.49
CA LYS A 28 -5.92 -4.27 -8.90
C LYS A 28 -4.89 -4.42 -7.78
N LEU A 29 -5.27 -4.09 -6.55
CA LEU A 29 -4.40 -4.23 -5.37
C LEU A 29 -4.07 -5.69 -5.10
N MET A 30 -5.05 -6.59 -5.16
CA MET A 30 -4.82 -8.03 -5.01
C MET A 30 -3.91 -8.58 -6.11
N ALA A 31 -4.10 -8.15 -7.36
CA ALA A 31 -3.23 -8.53 -8.49
C ALA A 31 -1.79 -8.02 -8.33
N LEU A 32 -1.59 -6.89 -7.65
CA LEU A 32 -0.28 -6.36 -7.29
C LEU A 32 0.33 -7.04 -6.06
N GLY A 33 -0.38 -7.98 -5.43
CA GLY A 33 0.04 -8.67 -4.22
C GLY A 33 -0.20 -7.85 -2.95
N ILE A 34 -1.07 -6.85 -2.98
CA ILE A 34 -1.43 -5.99 -1.84
C ILE A 34 -2.73 -6.51 -1.22
N MET A 35 -2.61 -7.28 -0.15
CA MET A 35 -3.71 -7.90 0.59
C MET A 35 -3.54 -7.74 2.10
N PRO A 36 -4.61 -7.77 2.90
CA PRO A 36 -4.50 -7.75 4.35
C PRO A 36 -3.64 -8.90 4.88
N GLY A 37 -2.80 -8.62 5.89
CA GLY A 37 -1.96 -9.61 6.56
C GLY A 37 -0.53 -9.73 6.03
N ILE A 38 -0.19 -9.05 4.94
CA ILE A 38 1.19 -9.04 4.41
C ILE A 38 2.00 -7.87 4.96
N GLU A 39 3.30 -8.09 5.15
CA GLU A 39 4.24 -7.02 5.45
C GLU A 39 4.60 -6.24 4.17
N ILE A 40 4.49 -4.92 4.25
CA ILE A 40 4.95 -4.01 3.21
C ILE A 40 5.88 -2.94 3.79
N GLN A 41 6.77 -2.43 2.94
CA GLN A 41 7.65 -1.31 3.27
C GLN A 41 7.41 -0.17 2.31
N LEU A 42 7.20 1.04 2.83
CA LEU A 42 7.15 2.25 2.00
C LEU A 42 8.58 2.66 1.64
N GLU A 43 9.04 2.41 0.42
CA GLU A 43 10.38 2.82 -0.03
C GLU A 43 10.40 4.28 -0.50
N GLN A 44 9.34 4.75 -1.16
CA GLN A 44 9.25 6.11 -1.68
C GLN A 44 7.82 6.64 -1.57
N LYS A 45 7.68 7.96 -1.35
CA LYS A 45 6.40 8.68 -1.25
C LYS A 45 6.19 9.68 -2.40
N PHE A 46 7.27 10.24 -2.93
CA PHE A 46 7.24 11.29 -3.94
C PHE A 46 8.47 11.15 -4.86
N PRO A 47 8.34 11.30 -6.19
CA PRO A 47 7.13 11.71 -6.95
C PRO A 47 6.05 10.62 -7.11
N SER A 48 6.36 9.36 -6.77
CA SER A 48 5.38 8.26 -6.75
C SER A 48 5.50 7.44 -5.47
N TYR A 49 4.44 6.70 -5.11
CA TYR A 49 4.47 5.82 -3.95
C TYR A 49 5.03 4.46 -4.36
N ILE A 50 6.20 4.09 -3.86
CA ILE A 50 6.81 2.78 -4.10
C ILE A 50 6.74 2.00 -2.80
N ILE A 51 6.07 0.84 -2.85
CA ILE A 51 6.07 -0.11 -1.76
C ILE A 51 6.77 -1.40 -2.15
N LYS A 52 7.45 -2.00 -1.19
CA LYS A 52 8.06 -3.32 -1.31
C LYS A 52 7.19 -4.34 -0.59
N ILE A 53 6.82 -5.40 -1.30
CA ILE A 53 6.06 -6.55 -0.78
C ILE A 53 6.93 -7.79 -0.98
N GLY A 54 7.48 -8.33 0.11
CA GLY A 54 8.42 -9.45 0.04
C GLY A 54 9.64 -9.14 -0.87
N ARG A 55 9.68 -9.78 -2.05
CA ARG A 55 10.74 -9.60 -3.06
C ARG A 55 10.35 -8.70 -4.25
N THR A 56 9.11 -8.21 -4.27
CA THR A 56 8.56 -7.43 -5.38
C THR A 56 8.34 -5.97 -4.96
N ARG A 57 8.34 -5.06 -5.94
CA ARG A 57 8.03 -3.65 -5.75
C ARG A 57 6.77 -3.30 -6.54
N ALA A 58 5.86 -2.56 -5.91
CA ALA A 58 4.67 -2.03 -6.55
C ALA A 58 4.71 -0.50 -6.49
N THR A 59 4.39 0.11 -7.62
CA THR A 59 4.22 1.57 -7.74
C THR A 59 2.74 1.89 -7.65
N LEU A 60 2.40 2.89 -6.83
CA LEU A 60 1.05 3.30 -6.52
C LEU A 60 0.89 4.80 -6.72
N ASP A 61 -0.30 5.18 -7.16
CA ASP A 61 -0.74 6.57 -7.19
C ASP A 61 -1.13 7.03 -5.78
N GLN A 62 -1.14 8.35 -5.56
CA GLN A 62 -1.52 8.95 -4.28
C GLN A 62 -2.91 8.53 -3.81
N GLU A 63 -3.86 8.43 -4.74
CA GLU A 63 -5.23 8.02 -4.45
C GLU A 63 -5.28 6.59 -3.90
N THR A 64 -4.56 5.67 -4.56
CA THR A 64 -4.44 4.27 -4.15
C THR A 64 -3.74 4.15 -2.79
N ALA A 65 -2.62 4.86 -2.60
CA ALA A 65 -1.89 4.86 -1.34
C ALA A 65 -2.75 5.37 -0.17
N ARG A 66 -3.67 6.32 -0.41
CA ARG A 66 -4.58 6.82 0.64
C ARG A 66 -5.59 5.76 1.12
N GLN A 67 -5.95 4.82 0.25
CA GLN A 67 -6.91 3.74 0.57
C GLN A 67 -6.27 2.55 1.30
N ILE A 68 -4.93 2.45 1.31
CA ILE A 68 -4.22 1.36 1.96
C ILE A 68 -3.91 1.75 3.40
N TYR A 69 -4.31 0.90 4.35
CA TYR A 69 -4.03 1.09 5.77
C TYR A 69 -3.08 0.02 6.27
N ILE A 70 -2.06 0.47 7.00
CA ILE A 70 -1.11 -0.41 7.68
C ILE A 70 -1.21 -0.26 9.20
N GLN A 71 -0.78 -1.29 9.92
CA GLN A 71 -0.55 -1.25 11.36
C GLN A 71 0.94 -1.34 11.67
#